data_AF-A0A7C1RND0-F1
#
_entry.id   AF-A0A7C1RND0-F1
#
_cell.length_a   1.000
_cell.length_b   1.000
_cell.length_c   1.000
_cell.angle_alpha   90.00
_cell.angle_beta   90.00
_cell.angle_gamma   90.00
#
_symmetry.space_group_name_H-M   'P 1'
#
loop_
_entity.id
_entity.type
_entity.pdbx_description
1 polymer ?
#
loop_
_entity_poly.entity_id
_entity_poly.type
_entity_poly.pdbx_seq_one_letter_code
_entity_poly.pdbx_strand_id
1 'polypeptide(L)'
;MKKWLISSIWFIFGIIGLFSISHFIGTGSMIPVIVVSLFLFLRYQEKIAKKKKYNYLDLGLLLVIIITAAKFIVGYPVFSVYYIPVAALSILCTILFNNITLSLVLTLIGALSAGIIAGLNLNLACILLVGGVFASFMVLNVRRRSQIIKAGIAAGILQGMCVVLIQSPNLDGITKFIIPNLLSGLLAGVVITGVLPVFEYLFNVITNITLLELSDFNHPLFRKMVLEAPGTYHHSLIVGNLSETAAESIGANSLLARIGAYYHDIGKIEKAEYFIENQPPENATSTHEQLKPSISKMVIMNHVREGVELARKYRLNDSIIDFINQHHGTSLVFYFYLRALENTNTEKEVEEEGFRYSGPRPQTKETAIVLLADSVEGATRALRDRTPKKIDELVRKVINNKFIDGQLDECDLTLFDLEKIASVFIKILSAVYHARITYPEKNSGNNHNKSTK
;
A
#
# COMPACT_ATOMS: atom_id res chain seq x y z
N MET A 1 -9.10 35.84 -2.87
CA MET A 1 -8.52 36.55 -1.71
C MET A 1 -8.97 36.03 -0.34
N LYS A 2 -10.28 35.90 -0.03
CA LYS A 2 -10.76 35.51 1.32
C LYS A 2 -10.23 34.17 1.86
N LYS A 3 -10.21 33.08 1.07
CA LYS A 3 -9.74 31.75 1.55
C LYS A 3 -8.26 31.71 1.93
N TRP A 4 -7.40 32.41 1.19
CA TRP A 4 -5.97 32.49 1.50
C TRP A 4 -5.71 33.29 2.78
N LEU A 5 -6.38 34.44 2.94
CA LEU A 5 -6.27 35.25 4.15
C LEU A 5 -6.70 34.47 5.40
N ILE A 6 -7.83 33.77 5.32
CA ILE A 6 -8.35 32.94 6.42
C ILE A 6 -7.37 31.80 6.75
N SER A 7 -6.83 31.10 5.76
CA SER A 7 -5.84 30.04 5.98
C SER A 7 -4.55 30.56 6.62
N SER A 8 -4.08 31.74 6.23
CA SER A 8 -2.89 32.37 6.79
C SER A 8 -3.11 32.82 8.24
N ILE A 9 -4.30 33.31 8.56
CA ILE A 9 -4.68 33.72 9.92
C ILE A 9 -4.71 32.50 10.85
N TRP A 10 -5.38 31.40 10.47
CA TRP A 10 -5.39 30.17 11.26
C TRP A 10 -4.00 29.57 11.46
N PHE A 11 -3.13 29.69 10.45
CA PHE A 11 -1.74 29.26 10.56
C PHE A 11 -0.97 30.06 11.61
N ILE A 12 -1.12 31.40 11.62
CA ILE A 12 -0.48 32.27 12.61
C ILE A 12 -1.01 31.99 14.02
N PHE A 13 -2.32 31.83 14.19
CA PHE A 13 -2.90 31.43 15.48
C PHE A 13 -2.39 30.07 15.95
N GLY A 14 -2.23 29.11 15.03
CA GLY A 14 -1.64 27.81 15.33
C GLY A 14 -0.19 27.89 15.82
N ILE A 15 0.63 28.74 15.20
CA ILE A 15 2.00 29.00 15.65
C ILE A 15 1.98 29.62 17.04
N ILE A 16 1.19 30.67 17.26
CA ILE A 16 1.10 31.33 18.57
C ILE A 16 0.68 30.32 19.65
N GLY A 17 -0.34 29.50 19.38
CA GLY A 17 -0.77 28.43 20.28
C GLY A 17 0.34 27.43 20.62
N LEU A 18 1.12 26.99 19.61
CA LEU A 18 2.26 26.09 19.82
C LEU A 18 3.32 26.69 20.75
N PHE A 19 3.65 27.98 20.55
CA PHE A 19 4.60 28.69 21.40
C PHE A 19 4.07 28.86 22.83
N SER A 20 2.78 29.20 22.99
CA SER A 20 2.14 29.31 24.32
C SER A 20 2.11 27.99 25.07
N ILE A 21 1.75 26.89 24.40
CA ILE A 21 1.77 25.53 24.98
C ILE A 21 3.20 25.15 25.39
N SER A 22 4.20 25.41 24.55
CA SER A 22 5.60 25.11 24.86
C SER A 22 6.13 25.91 26.04
N HIS A 23 5.69 27.17 26.18
CA HIS A 23 6.04 27.99 27.33
C HIS A 23 5.41 27.42 28.61
N PHE A 24 4.11 27.07 28.56
CA PHE A 24 3.40 26.47 29.69
C PHE A 24 4.00 25.13 30.16
N ILE A 25 4.37 24.27 29.21
CA ILE A 25 5.01 22.97 29.52
C ILE A 25 6.47 23.18 29.98
N GLY A 26 7.07 24.35 29.76
CA GLY A 26 8.44 24.68 30.14
C GLY A 26 9.49 24.05 29.21
N THR A 27 9.20 23.88 27.91
CA THR A 27 10.14 23.33 26.90
C THR A 27 11.05 24.40 26.29
N GLY A 28 10.81 25.68 26.62
CA GLY A 28 11.45 26.81 25.95
C GLY A 28 10.85 27.11 24.57
N SER A 29 11.36 28.16 23.91
CA SER A 29 10.89 28.61 22.58
C SER A 29 11.55 27.89 21.41
N MET A 30 12.68 27.18 21.63
CA MET A 30 13.44 26.54 20.55
C MET A 30 12.71 25.35 19.92
N ILE A 31 11.96 24.56 20.69
CA ILE A 31 11.21 23.40 20.19
C ILE A 31 10.11 23.82 19.20
N PRO A 32 9.24 24.81 19.52
CA PRO A 32 8.28 25.36 18.55
C PRO A 32 8.91 25.85 17.25
N VAL A 33 10.07 26.52 17.31
CA VAL A 33 10.79 26.98 16.11
C VAL A 33 11.16 25.79 15.21
N ILE A 34 11.68 24.71 15.78
CA ILE A 34 12.06 23.50 15.03
C ILE A 34 10.83 22.84 14.39
N VAL A 35 9.73 22.73 15.14
CA VAL A 35 8.47 22.14 14.63
C VAL A 35 7.86 22.98 13.50
N VAL A 36 7.88 24.32 13.61
CA VAL A 36 7.43 25.22 12.54
C VAL A 36 8.32 25.09 11.30
N SER A 37 9.63 24.97 11.50
CA SER A 37 10.59 24.78 10.40
C SER A 37 10.33 23.47 9.65
N LEU A 38 10.00 22.38 10.36
CA LEU A 38 9.57 21.11 9.76
C LEU A 38 8.32 21.28 8.91
N PHE A 39 7.30 21.92 9.48
CA PHE A 39 6.04 22.14 8.77
C PHE A 39 6.27 22.90 7.46
N LEU A 40 7.10 23.94 7.47
CA LEU A 40 7.46 24.69 6.27
C LEU A 40 8.24 23.84 5.26
N PHE A 41 9.20 23.03 5.72
CA PHE A 41 9.95 22.10 4.85
C PHE A 41 9.04 21.08 4.17
N LEU A 42 8.11 20.47 4.91
CA LEU A 42 7.18 19.50 4.35
C LEU A 42 6.19 20.15 3.39
N ARG A 43 5.67 21.35 3.71
CA ARG A 43 4.84 22.15 2.80
C ARG A 43 5.55 22.47 1.49
N TYR A 44 6.86 22.75 1.57
CA TYR A 44 7.70 22.96 0.40
C TYR A 44 7.81 21.68 -0.45
N GLN A 45 8.08 20.53 0.18
CA GLN A 45 8.15 19.23 -0.51
C GLN A 45 6.83 18.86 -1.19
N GLU A 46 5.68 19.08 -0.52
CA GLU A 46 4.36 18.82 -1.14
C GLU A 46 4.11 19.72 -2.35
N LYS A 47 4.34 21.04 -2.21
CA LYS A 47 3.99 22.01 -3.26
C LYS A 47 4.91 21.93 -4.47
N ILE A 48 6.20 21.73 -4.24
CA ILE A 48 7.22 21.82 -5.31
C ILE A 48 7.62 20.44 -5.83
N ALA A 49 7.81 19.46 -4.94
CA ALA A 49 8.25 18.13 -5.35
C ALA A 49 7.10 17.19 -5.76
N LYS A 50 5.83 17.67 -5.71
CA LYS A 50 4.61 16.88 -5.99
C LYS A 50 4.60 15.52 -5.27
N LYS A 51 5.21 15.45 -4.09
CA LYS A 51 5.29 14.21 -3.31
C LYS A 51 3.97 13.95 -2.58
N LYS A 52 3.78 12.70 -2.19
CA LYS A 52 2.63 12.22 -1.42
C LYS A 52 2.31 13.18 -0.27
N LYS A 53 1.04 13.58 -0.17
CA LYS A 53 0.55 14.43 0.92
C LYS A 53 0.61 13.64 2.23
N TYR A 54 1.34 14.14 3.21
CA TYR A 54 1.40 13.53 4.53
C TYR A 54 0.43 14.26 5.46
N ASN A 55 -0.20 13.53 6.37
CA ASN A 55 -1.00 14.16 7.40
C ASN A 55 -0.07 14.76 8.46
N TYR A 56 0.04 16.10 8.46
CA TYR A 56 0.87 16.83 9.41
C TYR A 56 0.52 16.58 10.88
N LEU A 57 -0.75 16.24 11.16
CA LEU A 57 -1.20 15.93 12.51
C LEU A 57 -0.58 14.63 13.02
N ASP A 58 -0.45 13.63 12.17
CA ASP A 58 0.13 12.32 12.52
C ASP A 58 1.62 12.49 12.87
N LEU A 59 2.36 13.25 12.06
CA LEU A 59 3.76 13.57 12.31
C LEU A 59 3.92 14.41 13.58
N GLY A 60 3.03 15.38 13.80
CA GLY A 60 2.98 16.19 15.01
C GLY A 60 2.72 15.35 16.27
N LEU A 61 1.79 14.40 16.19
CA LEU A 61 1.48 13.48 17.30
C LEU A 61 2.70 12.64 17.66
N LEU A 62 3.41 12.07 16.67
CA LEU A 62 4.65 11.32 16.92
C LEU A 62 5.72 12.17 17.61
N LEU A 63 5.87 13.44 17.20
CA LEU A 63 6.79 14.38 17.85
C LEU A 63 6.38 14.71 19.29
N VAL A 64 5.10 14.96 19.53
CA VAL A 64 4.58 15.26 20.87
C VAL A 64 4.81 14.08 21.82
N ILE A 65 4.59 12.85 21.35
CA ILE A 65 4.83 11.64 22.14
C ILE A 65 6.31 11.55 22.54
N ILE A 66 7.25 11.75 21.60
CA ILE A 66 8.68 11.65 21.94
C ILE A 66 9.15 12.79 22.85
N ILE A 67 8.64 14.01 22.65
CA ILE A 67 8.98 15.18 23.47
C ILE A 67 8.48 14.95 24.90
N THR A 68 7.25 14.44 25.04
CA THR A 68 6.65 14.13 26.35
C THR A 68 7.44 13.01 27.06
N ALA A 69 7.82 11.96 26.33
CA ALA A 69 8.67 10.89 26.86
C ALA A 69 10.04 11.42 27.31
N ALA A 70 10.67 12.29 26.50
CA ALA A 70 11.94 12.93 26.86
C ALA A 70 11.82 13.78 28.13
N LYS A 71 10.76 14.60 28.24
CA LYS A 71 10.51 15.39 29.46
C LYS A 71 10.28 14.53 30.69
N PHE A 72 9.51 13.46 30.55
CA PHE A 72 9.29 12.52 31.64
C PHE A 72 10.63 11.93 32.10
N ILE A 73 11.43 11.37 31.19
CA ILE A 73 12.71 10.75 31.54
C ILE A 73 13.68 11.74 32.19
N VAL A 74 13.79 12.96 31.67
CA VAL A 74 14.68 13.99 32.25
C VAL A 74 14.15 14.53 33.57
N GLY A 75 12.83 14.60 33.76
CA GLY A 75 12.19 15.13 34.97
C GLY A 75 12.29 14.20 36.19
N TYR A 76 12.55 12.90 36.00
CA TYR A 76 12.68 11.93 37.08
C TYR A 76 14.13 11.43 37.18
N PRO A 77 14.93 11.89 38.18
CA PRO A 77 16.36 11.58 38.30
C PRO A 77 16.74 10.11 38.41
N VAL A 78 15.76 9.23 38.67
CA VAL A 78 15.94 7.78 38.70
C VAL A 78 16.28 7.23 37.31
N PHE A 79 15.82 7.88 36.25
CA PHE A 79 16.09 7.46 34.88
C PHE A 79 17.33 8.13 34.31
N SER A 80 18.17 7.35 33.65
CA SER A 80 19.26 7.88 32.83
C SER A 80 18.71 8.58 31.58
N VAL A 81 19.28 9.72 31.21
CA VAL A 81 18.90 10.50 30.00
C VAL A 81 19.05 9.71 28.70
N TYR A 82 19.79 8.59 28.70
CA TYR A 82 19.93 7.70 27.55
C TYR A 82 18.72 6.78 27.32
N TYR A 83 17.75 6.76 28.23
CA TYR A 83 16.49 6.04 28.00
C TYR A 83 15.56 6.75 27.01
N ILE A 84 15.88 7.96 26.56
CA ILE A 84 15.01 8.72 25.65
C ILE A 84 14.87 7.95 24.31
N PRO A 85 13.66 7.51 23.92
CA PRO A 85 13.49 6.50 22.87
C PRO A 85 13.42 7.11 21.47
N VAL A 86 14.38 7.96 21.08
CA VAL A 86 14.40 8.58 19.71
C VAL A 86 14.50 7.50 18.62
N ALA A 87 15.16 6.38 18.90
CA ALA A 87 15.19 5.24 17.99
C ALA A 87 13.79 4.66 17.74
N ALA A 88 12.90 4.65 18.73
CA ALA A 88 11.52 4.20 18.58
C ALA A 88 10.74 5.11 17.61
N LEU A 89 10.87 6.43 17.74
CA LEU A 89 10.29 7.40 16.80
C LEU A 89 10.75 7.12 15.36
N SER A 90 12.05 6.91 15.20
CA SER A 90 12.72 6.70 13.91
C SER A 90 12.23 5.41 13.24
N ILE A 91 12.17 4.32 14.00
CA ILE A 91 11.64 3.04 13.55
C ILE A 91 10.17 3.18 13.15
N LEU A 92 9.33 3.71 14.05
CA LEU A 92 7.88 3.81 13.82
C LEU A 92 7.57 4.67 12.60
N CYS A 93 8.21 5.84 12.47
CA CYS A 93 8.05 6.71 11.32
C CYS A 93 8.46 6.03 10.02
N THR A 94 9.60 5.33 10.00
CA THR A 94 10.05 4.63 8.80
C THR A 94 9.04 3.57 8.37
N ILE A 95 8.51 2.78 9.33
CA ILE A 95 7.58 1.69 9.02
C ILE A 95 6.23 2.24 8.51
N LEU A 96 5.66 3.24 9.19
CA LEU A 96 4.33 3.78 8.86
C LEU A 96 4.30 4.50 7.50
N PHE A 97 5.35 5.24 7.17
CA PHE A 97 5.37 6.09 5.97
C PHE A 97 6.21 5.53 4.82
N ASN A 98 7.03 4.50 5.09
CA ASN A 98 8.01 3.93 4.17
C ASN A 98 8.84 4.98 3.40
N ASN A 99 9.19 6.08 4.08
CA ASN A 99 9.93 7.20 3.50
C ASN A 99 11.12 7.55 4.40
N ILE A 100 12.32 7.25 3.90
CA ILE A 100 13.56 7.47 4.65
C ILE A 100 13.82 8.96 4.91
N THR A 101 13.58 9.85 3.95
CA THR A 101 13.82 11.29 4.12
C THR A 101 12.95 11.86 5.24
N LEU A 102 11.67 11.50 5.26
CA LEU A 102 10.74 11.94 6.31
C LEU A 102 11.19 11.45 7.69
N SER A 103 11.58 10.18 7.76
CA SER A 103 12.06 9.57 9.00
C SER A 103 13.33 10.26 9.52
N LEU A 104 14.34 10.46 8.67
CA LEU A 104 15.58 11.14 9.05
C LEU A 104 15.34 12.56 9.60
N VAL A 105 14.43 13.30 8.97
CA VAL A 105 14.08 14.65 9.42
C VAL A 105 13.39 14.60 10.79
N LEU A 106 12.44 13.67 11.00
CA LEU A 106 11.79 13.50 12.30
C LEU A 106 12.76 13.03 13.39
N THR A 107 13.69 12.13 13.05
CA THR A 107 14.76 11.69 13.95
C THR A 107 15.63 12.86 14.37
N LEU A 108 16.06 13.71 13.43
CA LEU A 108 16.85 14.90 13.72
C LEU A 108 16.14 15.83 14.70
N ILE A 109 14.86 16.09 14.47
CA ILE A 109 14.06 16.97 15.32
C ILE A 109 13.85 16.36 16.70
N GLY A 110 13.54 15.06 16.77
CA GLY A 110 13.38 14.34 18.04
C GLY A 110 14.67 14.35 18.86
N ALA A 111 15.81 14.11 18.22
CA ALA A 111 17.13 14.12 18.87
C ALA A 111 17.53 15.50 19.38
N LEU A 112 17.36 16.56 18.57
CA LEU A 112 17.62 17.94 18.98
C LEU A 112 16.70 18.37 20.13
N SER A 113 15.41 18.04 20.03
CA SER A 113 14.44 18.34 21.10
C SER A 113 14.82 17.65 22.42
N ALA A 114 15.23 16.38 22.36
CA ALA A 114 15.72 15.64 23.53
C ALA A 114 16.97 16.29 24.14
N GLY A 115 17.94 16.71 23.32
CA GLY A 115 19.14 17.42 23.79
C GLY A 115 18.80 18.76 24.45
N ILE A 116 17.88 19.53 23.88
CA ILE A 116 17.40 20.80 24.48
C ILE A 116 16.75 20.55 25.84
N ILE A 117 15.86 19.56 25.94
CA ILE A 117 15.18 19.19 27.19
C ILE A 117 16.18 18.73 28.26
N ALA A 118 17.23 18.02 27.86
CA ALA A 118 18.32 17.58 28.74
C ALA A 118 19.35 18.70 29.04
N GLY A 119 18.96 19.98 28.95
CA GLY A 119 19.82 21.11 29.29
C GLY A 119 20.82 21.50 28.19
N LEU A 120 20.39 21.54 26.92
CA LEU A 120 21.22 21.83 25.74
C LEU A 120 22.41 20.86 25.58
N ASN A 121 22.21 19.59 25.93
CA ASN A 121 23.22 18.55 25.78
C ASN A 121 23.32 18.09 24.32
N LEU A 122 24.22 18.72 23.56
CA LEU A 122 24.47 18.39 22.15
C LEU A 122 25.06 16.98 21.96
N ASN A 123 25.88 16.50 22.90
CA ASN A 123 26.44 15.15 22.84
C ASN A 123 25.32 14.10 22.87
N LEU A 124 24.35 14.25 23.78
CA LEU A 124 23.18 13.39 23.84
C LEU A 124 22.37 13.43 22.54
N ALA A 125 22.13 14.62 21.99
CA ALA A 125 21.43 14.75 20.71
C ALA A 125 22.14 13.99 19.59
N CYS A 126 23.47 14.13 19.46
CA CYS A 126 24.26 13.40 18.47
C CYS A 126 24.17 11.87 18.64
N ILE A 127 24.27 11.37 19.88
CA ILE A 127 24.17 9.94 20.18
C ILE A 127 22.79 9.41 19.76
N LEU A 128 21.72 10.08 20.19
CA LEU A 128 20.35 9.68 19.88
C LEU A 128 20.07 9.73 18.37
N LEU A 129 20.60 10.75 17.69
CA LEU A 129 20.50 10.92 16.23
C LEU A 129 21.14 9.75 15.49
N VAL A 130 22.39 9.39 15.83
CA VAL A 130 23.10 8.28 15.17
C VAL A 130 22.33 6.97 15.32
N GLY A 131 21.86 6.66 16.53
CA GLY A 131 21.05 5.46 16.76
C GLY A 131 19.73 5.47 15.97
N GLY A 132 19.03 6.59 15.95
CA GLY A 132 17.77 6.72 15.22
C GLY A 132 17.94 6.61 13.70
N VAL A 133 18.95 7.27 13.14
CA VAL A 133 19.28 7.21 11.71
C VAL A 133 19.59 5.78 11.30
N PHE A 134 20.45 5.10 12.07
CA PHE A 134 20.81 3.71 11.81
C PHE A 134 19.59 2.78 11.89
N ALA A 135 18.75 2.95 12.92
CA ALA A 135 17.51 2.18 13.06
C ALA A 135 16.57 2.37 11.87
N SER A 136 16.41 3.60 11.37
CA SER A 136 15.58 3.90 10.20
C SER A 136 16.05 3.17 8.95
N PHE A 137 17.37 3.15 8.67
CA PHE A 137 17.88 2.39 7.54
C PHE A 137 17.64 0.88 7.69
N MET A 138 17.78 0.33 8.90
CA MET A 138 17.56 -1.09 9.14
C MET A 138 16.10 -1.55 8.95
N VAL A 139 15.13 -0.67 9.15
CA VAL A 139 13.69 -1.00 9.01
C VAL A 139 13.05 -0.47 7.74
N LEU A 140 13.83 0.13 6.83
CA LEU A 140 13.33 0.52 5.51
C LEU A 140 12.85 -0.72 4.76
N ASN A 141 11.62 -0.68 4.25
CA ASN A 141 10.96 -1.84 3.60
C ASN A 141 10.90 -3.11 4.47
N VAL A 142 10.84 -2.97 5.80
CA VAL A 142 10.76 -4.13 6.72
C VAL A 142 9.55 -5.00 6.44
N ARG A 143 9.72 -6.32 6.56
CA ARG A 143 8.65 -7.32 6.30
C ARG A 143 8.34 -8.22 7.48
N ARG A 144 9.22 -8.26 8.50
CA ARG A 144 9.06 -9.14 9.67
C ARG A 144 9.22 -8.36 10.96
N ARG A 145 8.35 -8.65 11.95
CA ARG A 145 8.40 -8.05 13.30
C ARG A 145 9.74 -8.27 14.00
N SER A 146 10.39 -9.42 13.80
CA SER A 146 11.70 -9.70 14.39
C SER A 146 12.82 -8.75 13.91
N GLN A 147 12.70 -8.15 12.73
CA GLN A 147 13.65 -7.15 12.24
C GLN A 147 13.52 -5.82 13.00
N ILE A 148 12.33 -5.46 13.48
CA ILE A 148 12.09 -4.28 14.31
C ILE A 148 12.88 -4.38 15.61
N ILE A 149 12.79 -5.55 16.27
CA ILE A 149 13.51 -5.82 17.53
C ILE A 149 15.03 -5.78 17.29
N LYS A 150 15.52 -6.41 16.21
CA LYS A 150 16.94 -6.38 15.83
C LYS A 150 17.44 -4.95 15.58
N ALA A 151 16.65 -4.13 14.89
CA ALA A 151 16.99 -2.73 14.64
C ALA A 151 17.07 -1.91 15.93
N GLY A 152 16.14 -2.12 16.87
CA GLY A 152 16.16 -1.51 18.19
C GLY A 152 17.43 -1.87 18.98
N ILE A 153 17.75 -3.16 19.09
CA ILE A 153 18.96 -3.63 19.77
C ILE A 153 20.23 -3.03 19.12
N ALA A 154 20.32 -3.08 17.79
CA ALA A 154 21.47 -2.57 17.07
C ALA A 154 21.65 -1.04 17.23
N ALA A 155 20.54 -0.30 17.27
CA ALA A 155 20.55 1.13 17.59
C ALA A 155 21.07 1.40 19.01
N GLY A 156 20.63 0.61 20.00
CA GLY A 156 21.10 0.72 21.38
C GLY A 156 22.59 0.41 21.54
N ILE A 157 23.10 -0.62 20.83
CA ILE A 157 24.53 -0.94 20.78
C ILE A 157 25.32 0.24 20.19
N LEU A 158 24.87 0.75 19.04
CA LEU A 158 25.55 1.86 18.36
C LEU A 158 25.57 3.13 19.22
N GLN A 159 24.46 3.45 19.90
CA GLN A 159 24.40 4.55 20.86
C GLN A 159 25.38 4.35 22.02
N GLY A 160 25.43 3.14 22.59
CA GLY A 160 26.40 2.79 23.64
C GLY A 160 27.85 2.99 23.18
N MET A 161 28.19 2.57 21.96
CA MET A 161 29.51 2.80 21.37
C MET A 161 29.80 4.30 21.20
N CYS A 162 28.84 5.08 20.70
CA CYS A 162 28.98 6.53 20.56
C CYS A 162 29.21 7.21 21.92
N VAL A 163 28.53 6.77 22.98
CA VAL A 163 28.76 7.31 24.33
C VAL A 163 30.19 7.04 24.79
N VAL A 164 30.71 5.83 24.60
CA VAL A 164 32.09 5.50 24.99
C VAL A 164 33.10 6.37 24.23
N LEU A 165 32.89 6.59 22.93
CA LEU A 165 33.78 7.42 22.12
C LEU A 165 33.73 8.90 22.49
N ILE A 166 32.54 9.44 22.75
CA ILE A 166 32.35 10.88 23.02
C ILE A 166 32.72 11.24 24.45
N GLN A 167 32.34 10.40 25.43
CA GLN A 167 32.49 10.71 26.85
C GLN A 167 33.75 10.13 27.47
N SER A 168 34.38 9.15 26.81
CA SER A 168 35.60 8.48 27.29
C SER A 168 35.53 8.10 28.79
N PRO A 169 34.50 7.36 29.24
CA PRO A 169 34.32 7.05 30.65
C PRO A 169 35.38 6.05 31.16
N ASN A 170 35.75 6.14 32.44
CA ASN A 170 36.54 5.12 33.12
C ASN A 170 35.79 3.76 33.14
N LEU A 171 36.54 2.66 33.27
CA LEU A 171 36.00 1.29 33.27
C LEU A 171 34.87 1.07 34.29
N ASP A 172 34.99 1.64 35.49
CA ASP A 172 33.96 1.53 36.55
C ASP A 172 32.67 2.31 36.23
N GLY A 173 32.74 3.28 35.31
CA GLY A 173 31.61 4.10 34.89
C GLY A 173 30.90 3.57 33.64
N ILE A 174 31.54 2.70 32.85
CA ILE A 174 31.09 2.34 31.50
C ILE A 174 29.70 1.67 31.48
N THR A 175 29.39 0.87 32.52
CA THR A 175 28.12 0.15 32.65
C THR A 175 26.93 1.09 32.82
N LYS A 176 27.13 2.24 33.49
CA LYS A 176 26.11 3.29 33.67
C LYS A 176 25.72 3.96 32.34
N PHE A 177 26.57 3.85 31.33
CA PHE A 177 26.34 4.38 30.00
C PHE A 177 25.81 3.32 29.03
N ILE A 178 26.40 2.11 29.04
CA ILE A 178 26.03 1.06 28.08
C ILE A 178 24.64 0.48 28.38
N ILE A 179 24.34 0.15 29.64
CA ILE A 179 23.10 -0.55 29.99
C ILE A 179 21.86 0.26 29.59
N PRO A 180 21.75 1.57 29.90
CA PRO A 180 20.58 2.35 29.50
C PRO A 180 20.37 2.43 27.99
N ASN A 181 21.44 2.57 27.20
CA ASN A 181 21.33 2.65 25.74
C ASN A 181 20.88 1.30 25.14
N LEU A 182 21.47 0.19 25.60
CA LEU A 182 21.08 -1.14 25.13
C LEU A 182 19.63 -1.46 25.50
N LEU A 183 19.23 -1.18 26.74
CA LEU A 183 17.88 -1.43 27.22
C LEU A 183 16.87 -0.50 26.52
N SER A 184 17.20 0.78 26.31
CA SER A 184 16.40 1.72 25.51
C SER A 184 16.15 1.21 24.10
N GLY A 185 17.21 0.73 23.41
CA GLY A 185 17.10 0.16 22.07
C GLY A 185 16.23 -1.11 22.02
N LEU A 186 16.42 -2.02 22.98
CA LEU A 186 15.59 -3.22 23.10
C LEU A 186 14.12 -2.87 23.34
N LEU A 187 13.85 -1.99 24.31
CA LEU A 187 12.51 -1.53 24.64
C LEU A 187 11.86 -0.83 23.44
N ALA A 188 12.60 -0.01 22.69
CA ALA A 188 12.10 0.61 21.47
C ALA A 188 11.60 -0.45 20.47
N GLY A 189 12.40 -1.49 20.19
CA GLY A 189 12.01 -2.56 19.27
C GLY A 189 10.76 -3.33 19.73
N VAL A 190 10.70 -3.67 21.02
CA VAL A 190 9.57 -4.40 21.63
C VAL A 190 8.30 -3.56 21.65
N VAL A 191 8.38 -2.32 22.14
CA VAL A 191 7.23 -1.40 22.22
C VAL A 191 6.68 -1.12 20.83
N ILE A 192 7.53 -0.78 19.85
CA ILE A 192 7.06 -0.52 18.48
C ILE A 192 6.37 -1.73 17.87
N THR A 193 6.89 -2.94 18.11
CA THR A 193 6.24 -4.17 17.63
C THR A 193 4.81 -4.33 18.16
N GLY A 194 4.56 -3.91 19.40
CA GLY A 194 3.24 -3.96 20.04
C GLY A 194 2.30 -2.82 19.63
N VAL A 195 2.81 -1.58 19.52
CA VAL A 195 1.97 -0.40 19.22
C VAL A 195 1.73 -0.16 17.74
N LEU A 196 2.50 -0.80 16.84
CA LEU A 196 2.39 -0.57 15.39
C LEU A 196 0.94 -0.69 14.87
N PRO A 197 0.15 -1.74 15.20
CA PRO A 197 -1.23 -1.86 14.70
C PRO A 197 -2.15 -0.72 15.15
N VAL A 198 -1.89 -0.12 16.32
CA VAL A 198 -2.65 1.02 16.84
C VAL A 198 -2.41 2.26 15.97
N PHE A 199 -1.15 2.50 15.59
CA PHE A 199 -0.79 3.62 14.73
C PHE A 199 -1.24 3.41 13.29
N GLU A 200 -1.21 2.18 12.78
CA GLU A 200 -1.79 1.85 11.47
C GLU A 200 -3.28 2.19 11.41
N TYR A 201 -4.03 1.81 12.45
CA TYR A 201 -5.44 2.15 12.57
C TYR A 201 -5.66 3.67 12.72
N LEU A 202 -4.94 4.31 13.64
CA LEU A 202 -5.12 5.74 13.93
C LEU A 202 -4.77 6.64 12.74
N PHE A 203 -3.71 6.30 12.00
CA PHE A 203 -3.26 7.07 10.84
C PHE A 203 -3.87 6.57 9.54
N ASN A 204 -4.67 5.51 9.59
CA ASN A 204 -5.26 4.85 8.43
C ASN A 204 -4.20 4.49 7.36
N VAL A 205 -3.02 4.01 7.81
CA VAL A 205 -1.92 3.59 6.94
C VAL A 205 -1.77 2.08 6.95
N ILE A 206 -1.35 1.52 5.83
CA ILE A 206 -1.05 0.10 5.71
C ILE A 206 0.46 -0.09 5.54
N THR A 207 1.07 -0.94 6.36
CA THR A 207 2.50 -1.24 6.28
C THR A 207 2.76 -2.54 5.54
N ASN A 208 4.02 -2.78 5.15
CA ASN A 208 4.45 -4.03 4.53
C ASN A 208 4.20 -5.26 5.41
N ILE A 209 4.22 -5.10 6.74
CA ILE A 209 3.93 -6.20 7.66
C ILE A 209 2.45 -6.57 7.54
N THR A 210 1.55 -5.59 7.64
CA THR A 210 0.11 -5.79 7.54
C THR A 210 -0.31 -6.27 6.14
N LEU A 211 0.34 -5.79 5.07
CA LEU A 211 0.16 -6.32 3.71
C LEU A 211 0.50 -7.81 3.63
N LEU A 212 1.59 -8.25 4.25
CA LEU A 212 1.97 -9.66 4.27
C LEU A 212 1.04 -10.51 5.15
N GLU A 213 0.53 -9.96 6.25
CA GLU A 213 -0.51 -10.61 7.06
C GLU A 213 -1.81 -10.80 6.24
N LEU A 214 -2.22 -9.82 5.43
CA LEU A 214 -3.35 -9.93 4.50
C LEU A 214 -3.10 -10.90 3.34
N SER A 215 -1.84 -11.23 3.06
CA SER A 215 -1.47 -12.21 2.02
C SER A 215 -1.58 -13.67 2.49
N ASP A 216 -1.81 -13.90 3.78
CA ASP A 216 -1.97 -15.24 4.34
C ASP A 216 -3.26 -15.89 3.82
N PHE A 217 -3.12 -17.06 3.20
CA PHE A 217 -4.24 -17.85 2.69
C PHE A 217 -5.21 -18.33 3.78
N ASN A 218 -4.81 -18.27 5.04
CA ASN A 218 -5.67 -18.56 6.19
C ASN A 218 -6.56 -17.37 6.59
N HIS A 219 -6.39 -16.20 5.98
CA HIS A 219 -7.25 -15.05 6.25
C HIS A 219 -8.73 -15.42 5.96
N PRO A 220 -9.67 -15.23 6.90
CA PRO A 220 -11.01 -15.81 6.79
C PRO A 220 -11.78 -15.40 5.53
N LEU A 221 -11.63 -14.15 5.09
CA LEU A 221 -12.26 -13.64 3.88
C LEU A 221 -11.68 -14.28 2.62
N PHE A 222 -10.36 -14.48 2.57
CA PHE A 222 -9.71 -15.08 1.42
C PHE A 222 -10.02 -16.57 1.33
N ARG A 223 -10.06 -17.26 2.48
CA ARG A 223 -10.55 -18.64 2.58
C ARG A 223 -12.01 -18.77 2.14
N LYS A 224 -12.87 -17.80 2.46
CA LYS A 224 -14.26 -17.75 1.97
C LYS A 224 -14.29 -17.70 0.43
N MET A 225 -13.48 -16.82 -0.17
CA MET A 225 -13.38 -16.71 -1.63
C MET A 225 -12.90 -18.00 -2.30
N VAL A 226 -11.92 -18.70 -1.71
CA VAL A 226 -11.45 -20.00 -2.23
C VAL A 226 -12.57 -21.04 -2.30
N LEU A 227 -13.45 -21.06 -1.30
CA LEU A 227 -14.51 -22.07 -1.19
C LEU A 227 -15.75 -21.72 -2.02
N GLU A 228 -16.14 -20.45 -2.05
CA GLU A 228 -17.40 -20.00 -2.66
C GLU A 228 -17.23 -19.46 -4.08
N ALA A 229 -16.06 -18.89 -4.41
CA ALA A 229 -15.76 -18.31 -5.73
C ALA A 229 -14.34 -18.69 -6.21
N PRO A 230 -14.06 -19.99 -6.44
CA PRO A 230 -12.71 -20.49 -6.74
C PRO A 230 -12.12 -19.94 -8.05
N GLY A 231 -12.97 -19.66 -9.04
CA GLY A 231 -12.55 -19.05 -10.31
C GLY A 231 -12.09 -17.61 -10.12
N THR A 232 -12.87 -16.82 -9.37
CA THR A 232 -12.50 -15.45 -8.97
C THR A 232 -11.22 -15.43 -8.13
N TYR A 233 -11.03 -16.42 -7.27
CA TYR A 233 -9.78 -16.59 -6.53
C TYR A 233 -8.58 -16.81 -7.46
N HIS A 234 -8.68 -17.75 -8.40
CA HIS A 234 -7.59 -18.03 -9.34
C HIS A 234 -7.28 -16.83 -10.24
N HIS A 235 -8.32 -16.13 -10.72
CA HIS A 235 -8.21 -14.85 -11.42
C HIS A 235 -7.40 -13.83 -10.62
N SER A 236 -7.80 -13.60 -9.38
CA SER A 236 -7.17 -12.60 -8.49
C SER A 236 -5.68 -12.90 -8.24
N LEU A 237 -5.26 -14.17 -8.21
CA LEU A 237 -3.86 -14.55 -8.11
C LEU A 237 -3.05 -14.19 -9.37
N ILE A 238 -3.61 -14.42 -10.57
CA ILE A 238 -2.95 -14.03 -11.83
C ILE A 238 -2.83 -12.51 -11.92
N VAL A 239 -3.93 -11.80 -11.65
CA VAL A 239 -3.95 -10.33 -11.61
C VAL A 239 -2.93 -9.80 -10.59
N GLY A 240 -2.82 -10.44 -9.43
CA GLY A 240 -1.81 -10.09 -8.42
C GLY A 240 -0.37 -10.25 -8.90
N ASN A 241 -0.05 -11.34 -9.60
CA ASN A 241 1.29 -11.57 -10.15
C ASN A 241 1.65 -10.57 -11.27
N LEU A 242 0.68 -10.27 -12.15
CA LEU A 242 0.82 -9.24 -13.17
C LEU A 242 1.08 -7.88 -12.52
N SER A 243 0.27 -7.54 -11.52
CA SER A 243 0.31 -6.25 -10.85
C SER A 243 1.60 -6.05 -10.04
N GLU A 244 2.07 -7.08 -9.33
CA GLU A 244 3.34 -7.03 -8.58
C GLU A 244 4.50 -6.68 -9.50
N THR A 245 4.66 -7.47 -10.57
CA THR A 245 5.80 -7.36 -11.48
C THR A 245 5.75 -6.04 -12.26
N ALA A 246 4.56 -5.61 -12.68
CA ALA A 246 4.36 -4.35 -13.39
C ALA A 246 4.69 -3.15 -12.48
N ALA A 247 4.20 -3.14 -11.24
CA ALA A 247 4.50 -2.11 -10.26
C ALA A 247 5.99 -2.02 -9.94
N GLU A 248 6.67 -3.17 -9.76
CA GLU A 248 8.11 -3.21 -9.54
C GLU A 248 8.90 -2.59 -10.71
N SER A 249 8.49 -2.86 -11.96
CA SER A 249 9.18 -2.38 -13.16
C SER A 249 9.19 -0.85 -13.33
N ILE A 250 8.24 -0.16 -12.68
CA ILE A 250 8.09 1.31 -12.71
C ILE A 250 8.40 1.97 -11.36
N GLY A 251 8.84 1.19 -10.35
CA GLY A 251 9.14 1.70 -9.02
C GLY A 251 7.91 2.09 -8.18
N ALA A 252 6.74 1.55 -8.51
CA ALA A 252 5.53 1.66 -7.68
C ALA A 252 5.56 0.61 -6.54
N ASN A 253 4.60 0.68 -5.61
CA ASN A 253 4.52 -0.27 -4.50
C ASN A 253 3.99 -1.63 -4.96
N SER A 254 4.91 -2.53 -5.32
CA SER A 254 4.59 -3.86 -5.84
C SER A 254 3.83 -4.75 -4.86
N LEU A 255 4.19 -4.70 -3.58
CA LEU A 255 3.50 -5.48 -2.55
C LEU A 255 2.06 -4.99 -2.38
N LEU A 256 1.83 -3.68 -2.35
CA LEU A 256 0.48 -3.12 -2.26
C LEU A 256 -0.36 -3.49 -3.50
N ALA A 257 0.21 -3.38 -4.71
CA ALA A 257 -0.49 -3.76 -5.94
C ALA A 257 -0.88 -5.24 -5.95
N ARG A 258 0.02 -6.14 -5.53
CA ARG A 258 -0.28 -7.58 -5.43
C ARG A 258 -1.42 -7.87 -4.46
N ILE A 259 -1.33 -7.35 -3.25
CA ILE A 259 -2.31 -7.65 -2.21
C ILE A 259 -3.62 -6.94 -2.51
N GLY A 260 -3.60 -5.71 -3.01
CA GLY A 260 -4.80 -5.03 -3.52
C GLY A 260 -5.53 -5.86 -4.58
N ALA A 261 -4.81 -6.45 -5.54
CA ALA A 261 -5.37 -7.35 -6.53
C ALA A 261 -5.96 -8.65 -5.94
N TYR A 262 -5.47 -9.16 -4.82
CA TYR A 262 -6.09 -10.33 -4.19
C TYR A 262 -7.50 -10.04 -3.68
N TYR A 263 -7.77 -8.80 -3.31
CA TYR A 263 -9.05 -8.40 -2.71
C TYR A 263 -9.98 -7.66 -3.67
N HIS A 264 -9.53 -7.24 -4.86
CA HIS A 264 -10.30 -6.36 -5.76
C HIS A 264 -11.71 -6.88 -6.08
N ASP A 265 -11.85 -8.20 -6.16
CA ASP A 265 -13.02 -8.90 -6.66
C ASP A 265 -13.84 -9.64 -5.58
N ILE A 266 -13.55 -9.41 -4.29
CA ILE A 266 -14.23 -10.14 -3.19
C ILE A 266 -15.75 -9.95 -3.15
N GLY A 267 -16.26 -8.91 -3.81
CA GLY A 267 -17.70 -8.69 -3.91
C GLY A 267 -18.43 -9.73 -4.75
N LYS A 268 -17.71 -10.51 -5.58
CA LYS A 268 -18.28 -11.60 -6.37
C LYS A 268 -18.68 -12.81 -5.53
N ILE A 269 -18.20 -12.92 -4.28
CA ILE A 269 -18.36 -14.11 -3.42
C ILE A 269 -19.84 -14.49 -3.22
N GLU A 270 -20.71 -13.52 -2.88
CA GLU A 270 -22.11 -13.81 -2.54
C GLU A 270 -22.96 -14.26 -3.75
N LYS A 271 -22.50 -13.97 -4.97
CA LYS A 271 -23.23 -14.22 -6.23
C LYS A 271 -22.29 -14.82 -7.28
N ALA A 272 -21.43 -15.74 -6.85
CA ALA A 272 -20.34 -16.28 -7.66
C ALA A 272 -20.84 -16.87 -8.98
N GLU A 273 -22.02 -17.49 -9.00
CA GLU A 273 -22.66 -18.15 -10.13
C GLU A 273 -23.02 -17.20 -11.29
N TYR A 274 -23.03 -15.89 -11.08
CA TYR A 274 -23.25 -14.90 -12.14
C TYR A 274 -21.95 -14.52 -12.87
N PHE A 275 -20.79 -14.85 -12.32
CA PHE A 275 -19.50 -14.51 -12.91
C PHE A 275 -18.92 -15.70 -13.68
N ILE A 276 -18.55 -15.47 -14.94
CA ILE A 276 -18.19 -16.53 -15.88
C ILE A 276 -17.00 -17.39 -15.41
N GLU A 277 -16.04 -16.81 -14.69
CA GLU A 277 -14.91 -17.56 -14.13
C GLU A 277 -15.30 -18.65 -13.13
N ASN A 278 -16.47 -18.53 -12.48
CA ASN A 278 -16.96 -19.50 -11.52
C ASN A 278 -17.99 -20.47 -12.13
N GLN A 279 -18.37 -20.30 -13.39
CA GLN A 279 -19.32 -21.19 -14.06
C GLN A 279 -18.61 -22.44 -14.59
N PRO A 280 -19.19 -23.65 -14.41
CA PRO A 280 -18.63 -24.86 -14.99
C PRO A 280 -18.50 -24.74 -16.51
N PRO A 281 -17.42 -25.23 -17.13
CA PRO A 281 -17.27 -25.25 -18.59
C PRO A 281 -18.40 -25.98 -19.32
N GLU A 282 -19.07 -26.90 -18.61
CA GLU A 282 -20.15 -27.76 -19.08
C GLU A 282 -21.51 -27.04 -19.15
N ASN A 283 -21.65 -25.88 -18.48
CA ASN A 283 -22.83 -25.03 -18.62
C ASN A 283 -22.71 -24.21 -19.91
N ALA A 284 -23.28 -24.73 -21.00
CA ALA A 284 -23.24 -24.09 -22.31
C ALA A 284 -24.04 -22.76 -22.42
N THR A 285 -24.77 -22.38 -21.37
CA THR A 285 -25.57 -21.13 -21.34
C THR A 285 -25.22 -20.31 -20.11
N SER A 286 -24.86 -19.04 -20.33
CA SER A 286 -24.56 -18.12 -19.23
C SER A 286 -25.82 -17.86 -18.41
N THR A 287 -25.71 -17.77 -17.08
CA THR A 287 -26.80 -17.32 -16.19
C THR A 287 -27.43 -16.00 -16.66
N HIS A 288 -26.66 -15.17 -17.37
CA HIS A 288 -27.09 -13.90 -17.94
C HIS A 288 -27.89 -13.99 -19.25
N GLU A 289 -28.02 -15.15 -19.88
CA GLU A 289 -28.85 -15.34 -21.08
C GLU A 289 -30.34 -15.25 -20.76
N GLN A 290 -30.73 -15.72 -19.58
CA GLN A 290 -32.11 -15.70 -19.09
C GLN A 290 -32.53 -14.36 -18.47
N LEU A 291 -31.58 -13.42 -18.34
CA LEU A 291 -31.79 -12.13 -17.68
C LEU A 291 -31.89 -10.97 -18.68
N LYS A 292 -32.71 -9.97 -18.33
CA LYS A 292 -32.71 -8.69 -19.03
C LYS A 292 -31.34 -8.00 -18.87
N PRO A 293 -30.82 -7.30 -19.90
CA PRO A 293 -29.54 -6.59 -19.81
C PRO A 293 -29.43 -5.63 -18.62
N SER A 294 -30.54 -4.98 -18.22
CA SER A 294 -30.59 -4.09 -17.06
C SER A 294 -30.34 -4.81 -15.72
N ILE A 295 -30.82 -6.05 -15.57
CA ILE A 295 -30.59 -6.88 -14.39
C ILE A 295 -29.16 -7.42 -14.40
N SER A 296 -28.71 -7.92 -15.54
CA SER A 296 -27.33 -8.41 -15.69
C SER A 296 -26.31 -7.32 -15.36
N LYS A 297 -26.49 -6.12 -15.91
CA LYS A 297 -25.71 -4.93 -15.57
C LYS A 297 -25.72 -4.67 -14.06
N MET A 298 -26.89 -4.68 -13.42
CA MET A 298 -27.00 -4.41 -11.98
C MET A 298 -26.21 -5.43 -11.16
N VAL A 299 -26.34 -6.73 -11.47
CA VAL A 299 -25.58 -7.79 -10.77
C VAL A 299 -24.07 -7.57 -10.95
N ILE A 300 -23.63 -7.37 -12.19
CA ILE A 300 -22.22 -7.16 -12.49
C ILE A 300 -21.70 -5.90 -11.81
N MET A 301 -22.36 -4.76 -11.90
CA MET A 301 -21.83 -3.52 -11.32
C MET A 301 -21.87 -3.53 -9.78
N ASN A 302 -22.82 -4.25 -9.17
CA ASN A 302 -23.00 -4.22 -7.72
C ASN A 302 -21.90 -4.98 -6.96
N HIS A 303 -21.07 -5.81 -7.61
CA HIS A 303 -19.95 -6.50 -6.95
C HIS A 303 -18.96 -5.49 -6.33
N VAL A 304 -18.78 -4.30 -6.92
CA VAL A 304 -17.92 -3.26 -6.35
C VAL A 304 -18.46 -2.82 -4.98
N ARG A 305 -19.76 -2.49 -4.92
CA ARG A 305 -20.40 -2.07 -3.67
C ARG A 305 -20.42 -3.19 -2.63
N GLU A 306 -20.81 -4.41 -3.04
CA GLU A 306 -20.82 -5.59 -2.17
C GLU A 306 -19.40 -5.88 -1.64
N GLY A 307 -18.38 -5.72 -2.47
CA GLY A 307 -16.98 -5.89 -2.10
C GLY A 307 -16.52 -4.85 -1.08
N VAL A 308 -16.89 -3.57 -1.25
CA VAL A 308 -16.59 -2.52 -0.28
C VAL A 308 -17.28 -2.79 1.06
N GLU A 309 -18.55 -3.18 1.05
CA GLU A 309 -19.30 -3.53 2.26
C GLU A 309 -18.65 -4.73 2.98
N LEU A 310 -18.24 -5.74 2.23
CA LEU A 310 -17.55 -6.92 2.77
C LEU A 310 -16.17 -6.54 3.34
N ALA A 311 -15.37 -5.75 2.63
CA ALA A 311 -14.08 -5.28 3.11
C ALA A 311 -14.20 -4.48 4.43
N ARG A 312 -15.21 -3.62 4.53
CA ARG A 312 -15.52 -2.87 5.77
C ARG A 312 -15.90 -3.79 6.92
N LYS A 313 -16.71 -4.83 6.65
CA LYS A 313 -17.10 -5.86 7.64
C LYS A 313 -15.87 -6.60 8.19
N TYR A 314 -14.88 -6.87 7.34
CA TYR A 314 -13.60 -7.50 7.72
C TYR A 314 -12.53 -6.50 8.19
N ARG A 315 -12.87 -5.21 8.33
CA ARG A 315 -11.98 -4.14 8.80
C ARG A 315 -10.70 -4.00 7.95
N LEU A 316 -10.79 -4.22 6.64
CA LEU A 316 -9.69 -3.95 5.74
C LEU A 316 -9.36 -2.46 5.72
N ASN A 317 -8.07 -2.13 5.56
CA ASN A 317 -7.61 -0.74 5.44
C ASN A 317 -8.15 -0.07 4.17
N ASP A 318 -8.37 1.24 4.21
CA ASP A 318 -8.88 2.02 3.08
C ASP A 318 -8.05 1.84 1.81
N SER A 319 -6.73 1.70 1.94
CA SER A 319 -5.82 1.46 0.82
C SER A 319 -6.14 0.17 0.06
N ILE A 320 -6.73 -0.85 0.71
CA ILE A 320 -7.18 -2.09 0.06
C ILE A 320 -8.58 -1.91 -0.52
N ILE A 321 -9.46 -1.20 0.19
CA ILE A 321 -10.82 -0.88 -0.26
C ILE A 321 -10.79 -0.05 -1.55
N ASP A 322 -9.79 0.81 -1.70
CA ASP A 322 -9.57 1.59 -2.92
C ASP A 322 -9.37 0.71 -4.15
N PHE A 323 -8.71 -0.45 -4.05
CA PHE A 323 -8.60 -1.38 -5.18
C PHE A 323 -9.96 -1.93 -5.58
N ILE A 324 -10.81 -2.26 -4.61
CA ILE A 324 -12.17 -2.74 -4.88
C ILE A 324 -12.98 -1.65 -5.57
N ASN A 325 -12.92 -0.42 -5.08
CA ASN A 325 -13.74 0.67 -5.59
C ASN A 325 -13.26 1.19 -6.96
N GLN A 326 -11.95 1.13 -7.24
CA GLN A 326 -11.33 1.81 -8.39
C GLN A 326 -10.89 0.87 -9.52
N HIS A 327 -10.83 -0.45 -9.33
CA HIS A 327 -10.24 -1.35 -10.34
C HIS A 327 -11.00 -1.38 -11.68
N HIS A 328 -12.25 -0.91 -11.72
CA HIS A 328 -12.97 -0.69 -12.98
C HIS A 328 -13.06 0.78 -13.41
N GLY A 329 -12.69 1.71 -12.53
CA GLY A 329 -12.86 3.14 -12.76
C GLY A 329 -14.29 3.48 -13.16
N THR A 330 -14.41 4.24 -14.25
CA THR A 330 -15.69 4.58 -14.89
C THR A 330 -15.91 3.83 -16.20
N SER A 331 -15.33 2.62 -16.32
CA SER A 331 -15.36 1.85 -17.56
C SER A 331 -16.78 1.44 -17.94
N LEU A 332 -17.06 1.38 -19.24
CA LEU A 332 -18.31 0.87 -19.77
C LEU A 332 -18.40 -0.66 -19.66
N VAL A 333 -19.52 -1.17 -19.15
CA VAL A 333 -19.87 -2.60 -19.18
C VAL A 333 -20.35 -2.97 -20.60
N PHE A 334 -19.41 -3.01 -21.54
CA PHE A 334 -19.65 -2.99 -22.99
C PHE A 334 -20.57 -4.09 -23.51
N TYR A 335 -20.38 -5.34 -23.08
CA TYR A 335 -21.18 -6.47 -23.56
C TYR A 335 -22.68 -6.31 -23.26
N PHE A 336 -23.02 -5.89 -22.04
CA PHE A 336 -24.43 -5.71 -21.65
C PHE A 336 -25.03 -4.42 -22.23
N TYR A 337 -24.19 -3.40 -22.50
CA TYR A 337 -24.61 -2.21 -23.24
C TYR A 337 -25.00 -2.56 -24.68
N LEU A 338 -24.17 -3.31 -25.41
CA LEU A 338 -24.50 -3.78 -26.77
C LEU A 338 -25.77 -4.63 -26.78
N ARG A 339 -25.89 -5.60 -25.86
CA ARG A 339 -27.12 -6.39 -25.73
C ARG A 339 -28.34 -5.52 -25.43
N ALA A 340 -28.19 -4.42 -24.69
CA ALA A 340 -29.30 -3.52 -24.43
C ALA A 340 -29.73 -2.79 -25.71
N LEU A 341 -28.78 -2.29 -26.51
CA LEU A 341 -29.04 -1.64 -27.80
C LEU A 341 -29.75 -2.58 -28.78
N GLU A 342 -29.32 -3.85 -28.86
CA GLU A 342 -29.92 -4.86 -29.74
C GLU A 342 -31.35 -5.25 -29.33
N ASN A 343 -31.71 -5.11 -28.04
CA ASN A 343 -33.03 -5.46 -27.52
C ASN A 343 -34.05 -4.31 -27.55
N THR A 344 -33.65 -3.09 -27.92
CA THR A 344 -34.55 -1.94 -28.03
C THR A 344 -35.22 -1.86 -29.40
N ASN A 345 -36.44 -2.40 -29.51
CA ASN A 345 -37.37 -2.17 -30.64
C ASN A 345 -38.17 -0.85 -30.50
N THR A 346 -37.75 0.08 -29.64
CA THR A 346 -38.52 1.29 -29.29
C THR A 346 -37.62 2.50 -29.15
N GLU A 347 -38.15 3.68 -29.49
CA GLU A 347 -37.54 5.03 -29.60
C GLU A 347 -36.82 5.58 -28.35
N LYS A 348 -36.53 4.77 -27.32
CA LYS A 348 -35.75 5.20 -26.16
C LYS A 348 -34.27 4.91 -26.38
N GLU A 349 -33.50 5.98 -26.51
CA GLU A 349 -32.03 5.95 -26.55
C GLU A 349 -31.50 5.27 -25.27
N VAL A 350 -30.70 4.21 -25.42
CA VAL A 350 -30.03 3.57 -24.29
C VAL A 350 -28.83 4.42 -23.93
N GLU A 351 -28.92 5.16 -22.83
CA GLU A 351 -27.81 5.99 -22.36
C GLU A 351 -26.63 5.13 -21.86
N GLU A 352 -25.44 5.42 -22.40
CA GLU A 352 -24.18 4.78 -22.04
C GLU A 352 -23.86 4.95 -20.53
N GLU A 353 -24.21 6.10 -19.96
CA GLU A 353 -24.00 6.44 -18.55
C GLU A 353 -24.64 5.42 -17.61
N GLY A 354 -25.77 4.84 -18.03
CA GLY A 354 -26.37 3.73 -17.31
C GLY A 354 -25.37 2.58 -17.13
N PHE A 355 -24.62 2.20 -18.16
CA PHE A 355 -23.71 1.05 -18.14
C PHE A 355 -22.28 1.39 -17.69
N ARG A 356 -22.09 2.65 -17.26
CA ARG A 356 -20.99 3.24 -16.49
C ARG A 356 -20.73 2.61 -15.12
N TYR A 357 -19.55 2.06 -14.81
CA TYR A 357 -19.18 1.95 -13.38
C TYR A 357 -19.17 3.35 -12.74
N SER A 358 -19.60 3.45 -11.47
CA SER A 358 -19.69 4.74 -10.76
C SER A 358 -18.33 5.36 -10.44
N GLY A 359 -17.24 4.59 -10.57
CA GLY A 359 -15.91 4.99 -10.14
C GLY A 359 -15.76 5.09 -8.63
N PRO A 360 -14.73 5.83 -8.16
CA PRO A 360 -13.92 6.78 -8.93
C PRO A 360 -12.89 6.10 -9.84
N ARG A 361 -12.30 6.87 -10.76
CA ARG A 361 -11.14 6.42 -11.53
C ARG A 361 -9.95 6.10 -10.61
N PRO A 362 -9.00 5.26 -11.02
CA PRO A 362 -7.76 5.05 -10.29
C PRO A 362 -7.09 6.35 -9.84
N GLN A 363 -6.84 6.47 -8.53
CA GLN A 363 -6.18 7.63 -7.92
C GLN A 363 -4.68 7.42 -7.72
N THR A 364 -4.19 6.18 -7.88
CA THR A 364 -2.79 5.81 -7.66
C THR A 364 -2.27 4.95 -8.81
N LYS A 365 -0.93 4.87 -8.94
CA LYS A 365 -0.31 3.98 -9.93
C LYS A 365 -0.71 2.53 -9.67
N GLU A 366 -0.79 2.14 -8.41
CA GLU A 366 -1.10 0.77 -8.00
C GLU A 366 -2.54 0.36 -8.37
N THR A 367 -3.54 1.20 -8.09
CA THR A 367 -4.93 0.89 -8.49
C THR A 367 -5.10 0.91 -10.00
N ALA A 368 -4.38 1.79 -10.70
CA ALA A 368 -4.37 1.84 -12.16
C ALA A 368 -3.74 0.59 -12.78
N ILE A 369 -2.63 0.08 -12.21
CA ILE A 369 -2.01 -1.17 -12.63
C ILE A 369 -2.98 -2.34 -12.47
N VAL A 370 -3.72 -2.41 -11.35
CA VAL A 370 -4.72 -3.48 -11.14
C VAL A 370 -5.86 -3.38 -12.15
N LEU A 371 -6.36 -2.17 -12.45
CA LEU A 371 -7.35 -1.96 -13.51
C LEU A 371 -6.86 -2.49 -14.87
N LEU A 372 -5.61 -2.20 -15.22
CA LEU A 372 -5.02 -2.66 -16.48
C LEU A 372 -4.82 -4.18 -16.46
N ALA A 373 -4.28 -4.73 -15.37
CA ALA A 373 -4.01 -6.16 -15.19
C ALA A 373 -5.29 -7.00 -15.26
N ASP A 374 -6.35 -6.60 -14.55
CA ASP A 374 -7.67 -7.23 -14.59
C ASP A 374 -8.24 -7.23 -16.02
N SER A 375 -8.18 -6.08 -16.69
CA SER A 375 -8.69 -5.93 -18.06
C SER A 375 -7.94 -6.82 -19.06
N VAL A 376 -6.61 -6.91 -18.96
CA VAL A 376 -5.81 -7.75 -19.90
C VAL A 376 -5.92 -9.23 -19.59
N GLU A 377 -6.00 -9.64 -18.33
CA GLU A 377 -6.23 -11.04 -17.94
C GLU A 377 -7.58 -11.49 -18.50
N GLY A 378 -8.65 -10.75 -18.20
CA GLY A 378 -10.00 -11.13 -18.61
C GLY A 378 -10.13 -11.20 -20.13
N ALA A 379 -9.52 -10.25 -20.84
CA ALA A 379 -9.48 -10.26 -22.30
C ALA A 379 -8.66 -11.43 -22.87
N THR A 380 -7.52 -11.77 -22.25
CA THR A 380 -6.64 -12.87 -22.69
C THR A 380 -7.30 -14.23 -22.49
N ARG A 381 -8.05 -14.38 -21.40
CA ARG A 381 -8.83 -15.59 -21.10
C ARG A 381 -9.86 -15.88 -22.19
N ALA A 382 -10.46 -14.84 -22.76
CA ALA A 382 -11.45 -14.93 -23.84
C ALA A 382 -10.84 -15.18 -25.24
N LEU A 383 -9.52 -15.09 -25.43
CA LEU A 383 -8.90 -15.43 -26.72
C LEU A 383 -9.01 -16.92 -27.03
N ARG A 384 -9.50 -17.23 -28.24
CA ARG A 384 -9.53 -18.59 -28.80
C ARG A 384 -8.13 -19.15 -29.07
N ASP A 385 -7.22 -18.31 -29.57
CA ASP A 385 -5.85 -18.69 -29.91
C ASP A 385 -4.86 -17.72 -29.24
N ARG A 386 -4.00 -18.27 -28.37
CA ARG A 386 -3.16 -17.53 -27.42
C ARG A 386 -1.69 -17.50 -27.84
N THR A 387 -1.40 -17.35 -29.13
CA THR A 387 -0.02 -17.14 -29.60
C THR A 387 0.59 -15.85 -29.00
N PRO A 388 1.93 -15.77 -28.83
CA PRO A 388 2.55 -14.60 -28.18
C PRO A 388 2.25 -13.30 -28.93
N LYS A 389 2.18 -13.35 -30.25
CA LYS A 389 1.83 -12.21 -31.10
C LYS A 389 0.40 -11.71 -30.85
N LYS A 390 -0.57 -12.62 -30.72
CA LYS A 390 -1.97 -12.23 -30.43
C LYS A 390 -2.12 -11.67 -29.02
N ILE A 391 -1.36 -12.19 -28.06
CA ILE A 391 -1.32 -11.64 -26.69
C ILE A 391 -0.75 -10.22 -26.71
N ASP A 392 0.35 -9.98 -27.43
CA ASP A 392 0.94 -8.65 -27.62
C ASP A 392 -0.06 -7.64 -28.20
N GLU A 393 -0.66 -7.98 -29.34
CA GLU A 393 -1.67 -7.14 -29.99
C GLU A 393 -2.86 -6.84 -29.05
N LEU A 394 -3.34 -7.84 -28.31
CA LEU A 394 -4.43 -7.65 -27.35
C LEU A 394 -4.04 -6.73 -26.20
N VAL A 395 -2.92 -7.01 -25.52
CA VAL A 395 -2.49 -6.25 -24.34
C VAL A 395 -2.35 -4.77 -24.70
N ARG A 396 -1.67 -4.47 -25.81
CA ARG A 396 -1.50 -3.10 -26.30
C ARG A 396 -2.83 -2.44 -26.62
N LYS A 397 -3.74 -3.16 -27.28
CA LYS A 397 -5.08 -2.66 -27.59
C LYS A 397 -5.89 -2.33 -26.33
N VAL A 398 -5.90 -3.23 -25.33
CA VAL A 398 -6.65 -3.04 -24.08
C VAL A 398 -6.11 -1.83 -23.30
N ILE A 399 -4.79 -1.72 -23.14
CA ILE A 399 -4.16 -0.58 -22.45
C ILE A 399 -4.49 0.73 -23.18
N ASN A 400 -4.36 0.76 -24.51
CA ASN A 400 -4.67 1.93 -25.31
C ASN A 400 -6.14 2.34 -25.21
N ASN A 401 -7.07 1.38 -25.16
CA ASN A 401 -8.49 1.68 -24.97
C ASN A 401 -8.76 2.32 -23.60
N LYS A 402 -8.12 1.84 -22.53
CA LYS A 402 -8.24 2.45 -21.19
C LYS A 402 -7.68 3.87 -21.15
N PHE A 403 -6.57 4.10 -21.87
CA PHE A 403 -5.99 5.42 -22.02
C PHE A 403 -6.92 6.38 -22.78
N ILE A 404 -7.49 5.95 -23.92
CA ILE A 404 -8.43 6.77 -24.71
C ILE A 404 -9.73 7.05 -23.93
N ASP A 405 -10.22 6.10 -23.14
CA ASP A 405 -11.41 6.27 -22.27
C ASP A 405 -11.14 7.12 -21.02
N GLY A 406 -9.96 7.76 -20.90
CA GLY A 406 -9.60 8.66 -19.82
C GLY A 406 -9.51 7.99 -18.44
N GLN A 407 -9.43 6.65 -18.37
CA GLN A 407 -9.45 5.92 -17.09
C GLN A 407 -8.20 6.18 -16.25
N LEU A 408 -7.14 6.72 -16.85
CA LEU A 408 -5.85 6.94 -16.21
C LEU A 408 -5.58 8.43 -15.89
N ASP A 409 -6.55 9.32 -16.16
CA ASP A 409 -6.39 10.78 -16.05
C ASP A 409 -6.14 11.28 -14.61
N GLU A 410 -6.55 10.49 -13.61
CA GLU A 410 -6.51 10.85 -12.18
C GLU A 410 -5.38 10.14 -11.42
N CYS A 411 -4.43 9.53 -12.13
CA CYS A 411 -3.25 8.88 -11.54
C CYS A 411 -1.95 9.34 -12.21
N ASP A 412 -0.83 9.22 -11.49
CA ASP A 412 0.48 9.70 -11.95
C ASP A 412 1.21 8.75 -12.93
N LEU A 413 0.50 7.90 -13.68
CA LEU A 413 1.12 7.03 -14.69
C LEU A 413 1.58 7.82 -15.91
N THR A 414 2.82 7.60 -16.33
CA THR A 414 3.38 8.20 -17.55
C THR A 414 3.23 7.27 -18.75
N LEU A 415 3.31 7.78 -19.98
CA LEU A 415 3.35 6.94 -21.18
C LEU A 415 4.52 5.95 -21.17
N PHE A 416 5.65 6.34 -20.57
CA PHE A 416 6.79 5.46 -20.37
C PHE A 416 6.48 4.31 -19.40
N ASP A 417 5.72 4.58 -18.33
CA ASP A 417 5.25 3.54 -17.41
C ASP A 417 4.32 2.55 -18.14
N LEU A 418 3.42 3.04 -19.02
CA LEU A 418 2.50 2.18 -19.77
C LEU A 418 3.22 1.19 -20.70
N GLU A 419 4.28 1.61 -21.39
CA GLU A 419 5.04 0.70 -22.26
C GLU A 419 5.76 -0.40 -21.45
N LYS A 420 6.30 -0.04 -20.28
CA LYS A 420 6.89 -1.02 -19.37
C LYS A 420 5.86 -2.01 -18.84
N ILE A 421 4.71 -1.52 -18.40
CA ILE A 421 3.59 -2.33 -17.91
C ILE A 421 3.13 -3.31 -19.01
N ALA A 422 2.92 -2.82 -20.23
CA ALA A 422 2.54 -3.64 -21.38
C ALA A 422 3.55 -4.77 -21.62
N SER A 423 4.84 -4.43 -21.68
CA SER A 423 5.93 -5.40 -21.89
C SER A 423 5.95 -6.50 -20.82
N VAL A 424 5.73 -6.14 -19.54
CA VAL A 424 5.65 -7.10 -18.43
C VAL A 424 4.43 -8.00 -18.57
N PHE A 425 3.25 -7.44 -18.86
CA PHE A 425 2.03 -8.23 -19.04
C PHE A 425 2.16 -9.23 -20.19
N ILE A 426 2.71 -8.81 -21.32
CA ILE A 426 2.92 -9.68 -22.49
C ILE A 426 3.81 -10.87 -22.13
N LYS A 427 4.92 -10.61 -21.42
CA LYS A 427 5.87 -11.64 -21.00
C LYS A 427 5.20 -12.66 -20.06
N ILE A 428 4.49 -12.18 -19.04
CA ILE A 428 3.85 -13.05 -18.03
C ILE A 428 2.70 -13.84 -18.66
N LEU A 429 1.78 -13.18 -19.38
CA LEU A 429 0.64 -13.84 -20.01
C LEU A 429 1.10 -14.87 -21.05
N SER A 430 2.13 -14.54 -21.84
CA SER A 430 2.72 -15.51 -22.76
C SER A 430 3.25 -16.73 -22.00
N ALA A 431 3.96 -16.57 -20.89
CA ALA A 431 4.46 -17.70 -20.10
C ALA A 431 3.33 -18.54 -19.47
N VAL A 432 2.31 -17.89 -18.90
CA VAL A 432 1.15 -18.55 -18.28
C VAL A 432 0.39 -19.40 -19.29
N TYR A 433 0.20 -18.90 -20.52
CA TYR A 433 -0.62 -19.59 -21.52
C TYR A 433 0.18 -20.42 -22.55
N HIS A 434 1.52 -20.34 -22.61
CA HIS A 434 2.36 -21.19 -23.48
C HIS A 434 2.82 -22.51 -22.86
N ALA A 435 2.60 -22.73 -21.57
CA ALA A 435 2.99 -23.96 -20.89
C ALA A 435 1.90 -25.05 -20.93
N ARG A 436 1.64 -25.61 -22.12
CA ARG A 436 1.14 -26.99 -22.32
C ARG A 436 1.27 -27.35 -23.81
N ILE A 437 2.49 -27.69 -24.22
CA ILE A 437 2.66 -28.47 -25.45
C ILE A 437 2.03 -29.82 -25.15
N THR A 438 0.92 -30.13 -25.82
CA THR A 438 0.27 -31.43 -25.80
C THR A 438 1.28 -32.47 -26.25
N TYR A 439 1.63 -33.43 -25.39
CA TYR A 439 2.37 -34.60 -25.86
C TYR A 439 1.47 -35.30 -26.89
N PRO A 440 1.94 -35.56 -28.12
CA PRO A 440 1.16 -36.31 -29.08
C PRO A 440 0.89 -37.69 -28.49
N GLU A 441 -0.39 -38.01 -28.27
CA GLU A 441 -0.79 -39.38 -27.96
C GLU A 441 -0.34 -40.27 -29.11
N LYS A 442 0.45 -41.29 -28.77
CA LYS A 442 0.93 -42.28 -29.73
C LYS A 442 -0.28 -43.06 -30.23
N ASN A 443 -0.79 -42.69 -31.41
CA ASN A 443 -1.77 -43.46 -32.15
C ASN A 443 -1.27 -44.91 -32.25
N SER A 444 -1.81 -45.77 -31.40
CA SER A 444 -1.63 -47.21 -31.48
C SER A 444 -2.62 -47.69 -32.53
N GLY A 445 -2.30 -47.39 -33.79
CA GLY A 445 -3.06 -47.82 -34.95
C GLY A 445 -3.02 -49.34 -35.06
N ASN A 446 -4.19 -49.95 -34.83
CA ASN A 446 -4.55 -51.26 -35.32
C ASN A 446 -4.17 -51.37 -36.81
N ASN A 447 -3.10 -52.10 -37.12
CA ASN A 447 -2.90 -52.65 -38.46
C ASN A 447 -3.33 -54.12 -38.45
N HIS A 448 -4.60 -54.33 -38.78
CA HIS A 448 -4.98 -55.56 -39.46
C HIS A 448 -4.30 -55.56 -40.84
N ASN A 449 -3.51 -56.59 -41.14
CA ASN A 449 -3.53 -57.12 -42.50
C ASN A 449 -3.41 -58.63 -42.52
N LYS A 450 -4.34 -59.23 -43.26
CA LYS A 450 -4.52 -60.65 -43.54
C LYS A 450 -3.40 -61.18 -44.44
N SER A 451 -3.09 -62.47 -44.24
CA SER A 451 -2.82 -63.52 -45.25
C SER A 451 -1.85 -63.22 -46.39
N THR A 452 -0.77 -63.99 -46.50
CA THR A 452 -0.59 -64.96 -47.61
C THR A 452 0.64 -65.86 -47.43
N LYS A 453 0.41 -67.16 -47.65
CA LYS A 453 1.31 -68.31 -47.86
C LYS A 453 2.03 -68.93 -46.67
#